data_AF-A0A832T2Y9-F1
#
_entry.id   AF-A0A832T2Y9-F1
#
_cell.length_a   1.000
_cell.length_b   1.000
_cell.length_c   1.000
_cell.angle_alpha   90.00
_cell.angle_beta   90.00
_cell.angle_gamma   90.00
#
_symmetry.space_group_name_H-M   'P 1'
#
loop_
_entity.id
_entity.type
_entity.pdbx_description
1 polymer ?
#
loop_
_entity_poly.entity_id
_entity_poly.type
_entity_poly.pdbx_seq_one_letter_code
_entity_poly.pdbx_strand_id
1 'polypeptide(L)'
;MSLSNAKVYGGIGAILQLIGPLVGSTGVILSIVGLVLVFIAVKMISEETRDDRIFSLYLKGFISMLVGLVLFIAVVFATVGSAIFRMTGKAMMSPAHMISLLIPILAGLVILWIAYIVGTYFQKKSFELITQYTGVDMFKTAGLIYFIGALLIIVAIGFLVIIIAAILEVVAFFSLPEEIKESEIAPVSP
;
A
#
# COMPACT_ATOMS: atom_id res chain seq x y z
N MET A 1 0.19 -21.89 -11.93
CA MET A 1 1.38 -21.16 -12.42
C MET A 1 2.34 -21.16 -11.25
N SER A 2 3.58 -21.66 -11.38
CA SER A 2 4.42 -21.95 -10.21
C SER A 2 4.79 -20.71 -9.38
N LEU A 3 5.13 -20.92 -8.10
CA LEU A 3 5.66 -19.87 -7.21
C LEU A 3 6.94 -19.23 -7.74
N SER A 4 7.70 -19.94 -8.57
CA SER A 4 8.84 -19.38 -9.30
C SER A 4 8.50 -18.09 -10.05
N ASN A 5 7.37 -18.07 -10.73
CA ASN A 5 6.91 -16.88 -11.45
C ASN A 5 6.44 -15.79 -10.47
N ALA A 6 5.80 -16.16 -9.36
CA ALA A 6 5.39 -15.21 -8.32
C ALA A 6 6.61 -14.52 -7.66
N LYS A 7 7.70 -15.28 -7.44
CA LYS A 7 8.99 -14.76 -7.00
C LYS A 7 9.53 -13.70 -7.95
N VAL A 8 9.56 -13.99 -9.25
CA VAL A 8 10.10 -13.07 -10.27
C VAL A 8 9.24 -11.82 -10.38
N TYR A 9 7.91 -11.96 -10.55
CA TYR A 9 7.02 -10.82 -10.66
C TYR A 9 6.98 -9.99 -9.38
N GLY A 10 6.91 -10.63 -8.22
CA GLY A 10 6.86 -9.95 -6.93
C GLY A 10 8.17 -9.23 -6.61
N GLY A 11 9.31 -9.87 -6.83
CA GLY A 11 10.62 -9.28 -6.60
C GLY A 11 10.90 -8.09 -7.50
N ILE A 12 10.68 -8.23 -8.82
CA ILE A 12 10.82 -7.11 -9.77
C ILE A 12 9.80 -6.01 -9.44
N GLY A 13 8.55 -6.39 -9.16
CA GLY A 13 7.49 -5.46 -8.84
C GLY A 13 7.78 -4.61 -7.60
N ALA A 14 8.26 -5.24 -6.53
CA ALA A 14 8.66 -4.58 -5.29
C ALA A 14 9.88 -3.67 -5.50
N ILE A 15 10.88 -4.10 -6.28
CA ILE A 15 12.01 -3.23 -6.67
C ILE A 15 11.51 -1.99 -7.39
N LEU A 16 10.66 -2.16 -8.40
CA LEU A 16 10.12 -1.04 -9.20
C LEU A 16 9.32 -0.07 -8.34
N GLN A 17 8.55 -0.55 -7.36
CA GLN A 17 7.83 0.32 -6.41
C GLN A 17 8.79 1.07 -5.47
N LEU A 18 9.88 0.44 -5.04
CA LEU A 18 10.88 1.05 -4.17
C LEU A 18 11.70 2.12 -4.90
N ILE A 19 12.17 1.84 -6.11
CA ILE A 19 13.06 2.75 -6.86
C ILE A 19 12.30 3.73 -7.74
N GLY A 20 11.08 3.39 -8.17
CA GLY A 20 10.27 4.18 -9.10
C GLY A 20 10.18 5.65 -8.73
N PRO A 21 9.80 6.01 -7.48
CA PRO A 21 9.73 7.40 -7.04
C PRO A 21 11.05 8.18 -7.13
N LEU A 22 12.20 7.51 -7.20
CA LEU A 22 13.53 8.14 -7.29
C LEU A 22 13.92 8.54 -8.72
N VAL A 23 13.20 8.04 -9.74
CA VAL A 23 13.52 8.22 -11.18
C VAL A 23 12.84 9.48 -11.77
N GLY A 24 12.31 10.36 -10.92
CA GLY A 24 11.61 11.58 -11.36
C GLY A 24 10.28 11.27 -12.05
N SER A 25 9.92 12.04 -13.10
CA SER A 25 8.58 11.99 -13.70
C SER A 25 8.24 10.65 -14.39
N THR A 26 9.22 9.95 -14.96
CA THR A 26 9.02 8.60 -15.53
C THR A 26 8.83 7.53 -14.46
N GLY A 27 9.23 7.84 -13.22
CA GLY A 27 9.08 7.03 -12.03
C GLY A 27 7.64 6.60 -11.75
N VAL A 28 6.66 7.44 -12.08
CA VAL A 28 5.24 7.12 -11.86
C VAL A 28 4.81 5.88 -12.66
N ILE A 29 5.25 5.78 -13.92
CA ILE A 29 4.94 4.63 -14.78
C ILE A 29 5.60 3.36 -14.21
N LEU A 30 6.86 3.47 -13.78
CA LEU A 30 7.58 2.36 -13.16
C LEU A 30 6.88 1.86 -11.88
N SER A 31 6.41 2.77 -11.03
CA SER A 31 5.66 2.41 -9.82
C SER A 31 4.34 1.71 -10.14
N ILE A 32 3.63 2.14 -11.19
CA ILE A 32 2.38 1.48 -11.63
C ILE A 32 2.67 0.08 -12.15
N VAL A 33 3.69 -0.08 -13.00
CA VAL A 33 4.11 -1.40 -13.48
C VAL A 33 4.50 -2.29 -12.31
N GLY A 34 5.28 -1.76 -11.37
CA GLY A 34 5.71 -2.48 -10.18
C GLY A 34 4.53 -2.95 -9.32
N LEU A 35 3.56 -2.07 -9.09
CA LEU A 35 2.33 -2.40 -8.38
C LEU A 35 1.57 -3.54 -9.07
N VAL A 36 1.38 -3.46 -10.39
CA VAL A 36 0.68 -4.50 -11.17
C VAL A 36 1.41 -5.84 -11.06
N LEU A 37 2.74 -5.86 -11.12
CA LEU A 37 3.52 -7.08 -10.96
C LEU A 37 3.39 -7.69 -9.57
N VAL A 38 3.38 -6.88 -8.50
CA VAL A 38 3.11 -7.38 -7.14
C VAL A 38 1.68 -7.93 -7.02
N PHE A 39 0.68 -7.28 -7.62
CA PHE A 39 -0.69 -7.80 -7.67
C PHE A 39 -0.75 -9.17 -8.36
N ILE A 40 -0.05 -9.34 -9.48
CA ILE A 40 0.05 -10.62 -10.18
C ILE A 40 0.71 -11.67 -9.27
N ALA A 41 1.82 -11.33 -8.62
CA ALA A 41 2.53 -12.25 -7.73
C ALA A 41 1.65 -12.71 -6.55
N VAL A 42 0.98 -11.77 -5.87
CA VAL A 42 0.07 -12.09 -4.75
C VAL A 42 -1.11 -12.93 -5.24
N LYS A 43 -1.65 -12.65 -6.43
CA LYS A 43 -2.70 -13.48 -7.03
C LYS A 43 -2.23 -14.91 -7.31
N MET A 44 -1.03 -15.06 -7.88
CA MET A 44 -0.44 -16.38 -8.15
C MET A 44 -0.22 -17.17 -6.86
N ILE A 45 0.27 -16.54 -5.80
CA ILE A 45 0.40 -17.19 -4.48
C ILE A 45 -0.98 -17.61 -3.97
N SER A 46 -1.99 -16.76 -4.10
CA SER A 46 -3.38 -17.08 -3.70
C SER A 46 -3.91 -18.32 -4.43
N GLU A 47 -3.69 -18.42 -5.75
CA GLU A 47 -4.12 -19.55 -6.58
C GLU A 47 -3.36 -20.84 -6.23
N GLU A 48 -2.05 -20.75 -6.03
CA GLU A 48 -1.18 -21.91 -5.74
C GLU A 48 -1.44 -22.46 -4.33
N THR A 49 -1.70 -21.59 -3.35
CA THR A 49 -2.06 -21.96 -1.97
C THR A 49 -3.52 -22.36 -1.82
N ARG A 50 -4.34 -22.15 -2.85
CA ARG A 50 -5.81 -22.32 -2.82
C ARG A 50 -6.49 -21.54 -1.69
N ASP A 51 -5.93 -20.37 -1.35
CA ASP A 51 -6.51 -19.46 -0.36
C ASP A 51 -6.72 -18.06 -0.95
N ASP A 52 -7.95 -17.80 -1.42
CA ASP A 52 -8.39 -16.51 -1.97
C ASP A 52 -8.32 -15.36 -0.95
N ARG A 53 -8.17 -15.65 0.35
CA ARG A 53 -8.02 -14.62 1.39
C ARG A 53 -6.73 -13.82 1.19
N ILE A 54 -5.67 -14.44 0.66
CA ILE A 54 -4.38 -13.77 0.40
C ILE A 54 -4.58 -12.58 -0.53
N PHE A 55 -5.16 -12.82 -1.71
CA PHE A 55 -5.40 -11.78 -2.71
C PHE A 55 -6.49 -10.80 -2.26
N SER A 56 -7.60 -11.31 -1.70
CA SER A 56 -8.71 -10.44 -1.31
C SER A 56 -8.36 -9.50 -0.16
N LEU A 57 -7.50 -9.90 0.78
CA LEU A 57 -6.97 -9.00 1.81
C LEU A 57 -6.05 -7.94 1.20
N TYR A 58 -5.11 -8.32 0.34
CA TYR A 58 -4.23 -7.38 -0.34
C TYR A 58 -5.03 -6.35 -1.16
N LEU A 59 -6.03 -6.82 -1.92
CA LEU A 59 -6.94 -5.98 -2.69
C LEU A 59 -7.78 -5.06 -1.81
N LYS A 60 -8.32 -5.54 -0.67
CA LYS A 60 -9.02 -4.70 0.31
C LYS A 60 -8.12 -3.59 0.83
N GLY A 61 -6.85 -3.90 1.09
CA GLY A 61 -5.84 -2.92 1.50
C GLY A 61 -5.65 -1.81 0.47
N PHE A 62 -5.46 -2.19 -0.79
CA PHE A 62 -5.34 -1.25 -1.90
C PHE A 62 -6.60 -0.40 -2.13
N ILE A 63 -7.79 -1.03 -2.11
CA ILE A 63 -9.07 -0.32 -2.24
C ILE A 63 -9.23 0.71 -1.11
N SER A 64 -8.86 0.36 0.13
CA SER A 64 -8.86 1.30 1.25
C SER A 64 -8.02 2.54 0.96
N MET A 65 -6.80 2.36 0.45
CA MET A 65 -5.92 3.47 0.09
C MET A 65 -6.50 4.32 -1.04
N LEU A 66 -7.08 3.70 -2.08
CA LEU A 66 -7.72 4.43 -3.18
C LEU A 66 -8.94 5.23 -2.70
N VAL A 67 -9.81 4.65 -1.87
CA VAL A 67 -10.96 5.35 -1.31
C VAL A 67 -10.50 6.55 -0.48
N GLY A 68 -9.50 6.38 0.37
CA GLY A 68 -8.89 7.48 1.12
C GLY A 68 -8.36 8.60 0.23
N LEU A 69 -7.65 8.25 -0.84
CA LEU A 69 -7.11 9.20 -1.81
C LEU A 69 -8.23 9.96 -2.54
N VAL A 70 -9.26 9.27 -3.01
CA VAL A 70 -10.40 9.88 -3.70
C VAL A 70 -11.15 10.84 -2.77
N LEU A 71 -11.39 10.44 -1.51
CA LEU A 71 -12.03 11.31 -0.52
C LEU A 71 -11.20 12.55 -0.22
N PHE A 72 -9.87 12.40 -0.07
CA PHE A 72 -8.97 13.54 0.13
C PHE A 72 -8.99 14.49 -1.07
N ILE A 73 -8.89 13.96 -2.28
CA ILE A 73 -8.96 14.75 -3.52
C ILE A 73 -10.29 15.50 -3.59
N ALA A 74 -11.43 14.86 -3.28
CA ALA A 74 -12.74 15.51 -3.24
C ALA A 74 -12.80 16.66 -2.23
N VAL A 75 -12.23 16.47 -1.02
CA VAL A 75 -12.13 17.53 -0.01
C VAL A 75 -11.28 18.70 -0.51
N VAL A 76 -10.14 18.43 -1.14
CA VAL A 76 -9.27 19.47 -1.72
C VAL A 76 -10.00 20.23 -2.82
N PHE A 77 -10.63 19.54 -3.76
CA PHE A 77 -11.39 20.16 -4.85
C PHE A 77 -12.55 21.01 -4.33
N ALA A 78 -13.32 20.53 -3.36
CA ALA A 78 -14.40 21.30 -2.74
C ALA A 78 -13.87 22.55 -2.02
N THR A 79 -12.77 22.40 -1.28
CA THR A 79 -12.14 23.49 -0.51
C THR A 79 -11.58 24.56 -1.46
N VAL A 80 -10.76 24.18 -2.43
CA VAL A 80 -10.15 25.10 -3.41
C VAL A 80 -11.22 25.71 -4.32
N GLY A 81 -12.18 24.92 -4.79
CA GLY A 81 -13.28 25.41 -5.62
C GLY A 81 -14.12 26.47 -4.90
N SER A 82 -14.44 26.25 -3.62
CA SER A 82 -15.14 27.24 -2.80
C SER A 82 -14.31 28.52 -2.61
N ALA A 83 -12.99 28.40 -2.47
CA ALA A 83 -12.09 29.55 -2.33
C ALA A 83 -12.08 30.41 -3.60
N ILE A 84 -11.95 29.78 -4.77
CA ILE A 84 -11.95 30.46 -6.07
C ILE A 84 -13.30 31.17 -6.31
N PHE A 85 -14.42 30.51 -6.01
CA PHE A 85 -15.76 31.10 -6.15
C PHE A 85 -15.98 32.31 -5.24
N ARG A 86 -15.34 32.34 -4.05
CA ARG A 86 -15.43 33.48 -3.13
C ARG A 86 -14.52 34.63 -3.56
N MET A 87 -13.41 34.36 -4.24
CA MET A 87 -12.50 35.40 -4.77
C MET A 87 -13.10 36.19 -5.93
N THR A 88 -13.94 35.57 -6.77
CA THR A 88 -14.67 36.29 -7.84
C THR A 88 -15.69 37.28 -7.29
N GLY A 89 -16.16 37.08 -6.05
CA GLY A 89 -17.07 37.99 -5.34
C GLY A 89 -16.37 39.06 -4.52
N LYS A 90 -15.47 39.89 -5.10
CA LYS A 90 -14.81 41.07 -4.48
C LYS A 90 -14.22 40.89 -3.06
N ALA A 91 -14.12 39.68 -2.53
CA ALA A 91 -13.63 39.42 -1.18
C ALA A 91 -12.11 39.31 -1.22
N MET A 92 -11.44 40.29 -0.61
CA MET A 92 -9.99 40.28 -0.44
C MET A 92 -9.57 39.08 0.44
N MET A 93 -8.49 38.39 0.08
CA MET A 93 -7.98 37.24 0.85
C MET A 93 -7.41 37.73 2.19
N SER A 94 -8.26 37.76 3.22
CA SER A 94 -7.84 38.05 4.59
C SER A 94 -7.13 36.83 5.22
N PRO A 95 -6.27 37.02 6.23
CA PRO A 95 -5.65 35.92 6.97
C PRO A 95 -6.67 34.90 7.53
N ALA A 96 -7.87 35.37 7.92
CA ALA A 96 -8.95 34.51 8.38
C ALA A 96 -9.47 33.58 7.26
N HIS A 97 -9.51 34.06 6.01
CA HIS A 97 -9.88 33.23 4.86
C HIS A 97 -8.82 32.15 4.58
N MET A 98 -7.53 32.44 4.75
CA MET A 98 -6.48 31.42 4.59
C MET A 98 -6.59 30.31 5.64
N ILE A 99 -6.84 30.66 6.90
CA ILE A 99 -7.04 29.69 7.98
C ILE A 99 -8.26 28.81 7.72
N SER A 100 -9.33 29.37 7.15
CA SER A 100 -10.54 28.60 6.81
C SER A 100 -10.32 27.50 5.76
N LEU A 101 -9.25 27.58 4.95
CA LEU A 101 -8.87 26.54 4.00
C LEU A 101 -8.05 25.42 4.64
N LEU A 102 -7.32 25.71 5.72
CA LEU A 102 -6.45 24.74 6.37
C LEU A 102 -7.24 23.65 7.10
N ILE A 103 -8.33 24.02 7.79
CA ILE A 103 -9.11 23.07 8.60
C ILE A 103 -9.67 21.91 7.76
N PRO A 104 -10.36 22.14 6.63
CA PRO A 104 -10.86 21.04 5.79
C PRO A 104 -9.73 20.18 5.20
N ILE A 105 -8.62 20.80 4.78
CA ILE A 105 -7.48 20.07 4.21
C ILE A 105 -6.85 19.15 5.27
N LEU A 106 -6.67 19.64 6.50
CA LEU A 106 -6.17 18.84 7.62
C LEU A 106 -7.12 17.68 7.95
N ALA A 107 -8.44 17.92 7.97
CA ALA A 107 -9.43 16.86 8.14
C ALA A 107 -9.34 15.80 7.03
N GLY A 108 -9.19 16.23 5.77
CA GLY A 108 -8.96 15.35 4.63
C GLY A 108 -7.67 14.54 4.76
N LEU A 109 -6.59 15.14 5.25
CA LEU A 109 -5.32 14.46 5.48
C LEU A 109 -5.43 13.38 6.56
N VAL A 110 -6.19 13.64 7.63
CA VAL A 110 -6.50 12.64 8.66
C VAL A 110 -7.30 11.48 8.08
N ILE A 111 -8.29 11.74 7.21
CA ILE A 111 -9.04 10.68 6.52
C ILE A 111 -8.11 9.82 5.66
N LEU A 112 -7.24 10.45 4.86
CA LEU A 112 -6.25 9.74 4.04
C LEU A 112 -5.32 8.89 4.90
N TRP A 113 -4.85 9.44 6.01
CA TRP A 113 -3.96 8.74 6.94
C TRP A 113 -4.63 7.52 7.58
N ILE A 114 -5.87 7.65 8.05
CA ILE A 114 -6.65 6.52 8.59
C ILE A 114 -6.84 5.43 7.52
N ALA A 115 -7.21 5.83 6.30
CA ALA A 115 -7.40 4.91 5.19
C ALA A 115 -6.09 4.17 4.81
N TYR A 116 -4.94 4.85 4.93
CA TYR A 116 -3.61 4.26 4.73
C TYR A 116 -3.25 3.25 5.84
N ILE A 117 -3.57 3.54 7.10
CA ILE A 117 -3.41 2.61 8.23
C ILE A 117 -4.27 1.36 8.02
N VAL A 118 -5.55 1.54 7.65
CA VAL A 118 -6.44 0.41 7.34
C VAL A 118 -5.92 -0.39 6.15
N GLY A 119 -5.40 0.30 5.12
CA GLY A 119 -4.81 -0.32 3.95
C GLY A 119 -3.64 -1.24 4.30
N THR A 120 -2.66 -0.71 5.03
CA THR A 120 -1.48 -1.45 5.48
C THR A 120 -1.81 -2.55 6.48
N TYR A 121 -2.88 -2.41 7.27
CA TYR A 121 -3.38 -3.49 8.13
C TYR A 121 -3.83 -4.71 7.31
N PHE A 122 -4.62 -4.50 6.24
CA PHE A 122 -5.04 -5.60 5.38
C PHE A 122 -3.88 -6.20 4.58
N GLN A 123 -2.95 -5.37 4.10
CA GLN A 123 -1.70 -5.84 3.47
C GLN A 123 -0.90 -6.72 4.43
N LYS A 124 -0.72 -6.30 5.69
CA LYS A 124 -0.09 -7.09 6.74
C LYS A 124 -0.78 -8.44 6.91
N LYS A 125 -2.11 -8.48 6.94
CA LYS A 125 -2.87 -9.74 7.05
C LYS A 125 -2.69 -10.66 5.84
N SER A 126 -2.61 -10.11 4.63
CA SER A 126 -2.26 -10.90 3.43
C SER A 126 -0.85 -11.50 3.57
N PHE A 127 0.13 -10.70 4.00
CA PHE A 127 1.51 -11.16 4.16
C PHE A 127 1.67 -12.21 5.28
N GLU A 128 0.90 -12.10 6.36
CA GLU A 128 0.83 -13.14 7.40
C GLU A 128 0.34 -14.49 6.83
N LEU A 129 -0.68 -14.47 5.95
CA LEU A 129 -1.14 -15.69 5.28
C LEU A 129 -0.09 -16.23 4.30
N ILE A 130 0.57 -15.38 3.52
CA ILE A 130 1.66 -15.82 2.63
C ILE A 130 2.74 -16.53 3.43
N THR A 131 3.16 -15.96 4.57
CA THR A 131 4.12 -16.62 5.48
C THR A 131 3.63 -17.99 5.95
N GLN A 132 2.35 -18.12 6.32
CA GLN A 132 1.79 -19.41 6.79
C GLN A 132 1.89 -20.52 5.74
N TYR A 133 1.67 -20.21 4.46
CA TYR A 133 1.70 -21.21 3.40
C TYR A 133 3.07 -21.42 2.75
N THR A 134 3.96 -20.42 2.81
CA THR A 134 5.26 -20.47 2.12
C THR A 134 6.43 -20.69 3.07
N GLY A 135 6.22 -20.54 4.38
CA GLY A 135 7.28 -20.59 5.40
C GLY A 135 8.21 -19.37 5.41
N VAL A 136 7.97 -18.36 4.58
CA VAL A 136 8.84 -17.17 4.47
C VAL A 136 8.42 -16.10 5.46
N ASP A 137 9.05 -16.08 6.64
CA ASP A 137 8.78 -15.11 7.73
C ASP A 137 9.04 -13.64 7.37
N MET A 138 9.81 -13.41 6.30
CA MET A 138 10.13 -12.05 5.85
C MET A 138 8.88 -11.28 5.37
N PHE A 139 7.87 -11.97 4.82
CA PHE A 139 6.59 -11.33 4.48
C PHE A 139 5.89 -10.78 5.72
N LYS A 140 5.69 -11.61 6.75
CA LYS A 140 5.13 -11.19 8.03
C LYS A 140 5.89 -10.00 8.64
N THR A 141 7.22 -10.05 8.57
CA THR A 141 8.08 -8.98 9.10
C THR A 141 7.90 -7.68 8.29
N ALA A 142 7.96 -7.75 6.96
CA ALA A 142 7.73 -6.61 6.08
C ALA A 142 6.34 -5.99 6.30
N GLY A 143 5.29 -6.81 6.35
CA GLY A 143 3.91 -6.35 6.58
C GLY A 143 3.72 -5.66 7.94
N LEU A 144 4.37 -6.18 8.99
CA LEU A 144 4.37 -5.54 10.30
C LEU A 144 5.07 -4.17 10.27
N ILE A 145 6.24 -4.09 9.62
CA ILE A 145 7.01 -2.85 9.54
C ILE A 145 6.30 -1.81 8.66
N TYR A 146 5.64 -2.21 7.57
CA TYR A 146 4.75 -1.34 6.80
C TYR A 146 3.64 -0.74 7.67
N PHE A 147 2.99 -1.57 8.48
CA PHE A 147 1.92 -1.12 9.37
C PHE A 147 2.43 -0.13 10.44
N ILE A 148 3.58 -0.42 11.06
CA ILE A 148 4.23 0.51 12.00
C ILE A 148 4.62 1.82 11.31
N GLY A 149 5.19 1.74 10.10
CA GLY A 149 5.55 2.89 9.30
C GLY A 149 4.35 3.78 8.94
N ALA A 150 3.20 3.17 8.63
CA ALA A 150 1.95 3.89 8.38
C ALA A 150 1.44 4.65 9.61
N LEU A 151 1.57 4.08 10.82
CA LEU A 151 1.24 4.77 12.07
C LEU A 151 2.18 5.96 12.32
N LEU A 152 3.45 5.83 11.95
CA LEU A 152 4.50 6.83 12.23
C LEU A 152 4.75 7.83 11.09
N ILE A 153 4.02 7.75 9.97
CA ILE A 153 4.24 8.61 8.79
C ILE A 153 4.14 10.10 9.11
N ILE A 154 3.29 10.45 10.08
CA ILE A 154 3.03 11.84 10.52
C ILE A 154 4.25 12.53 11.13
N VAL A 155 5.23 11.79 11.65
CA VAL A 155 6.44 12.36 12.29
C VAL A 155 7.71 12.16 11.44
N ALA A 156 7.54 12.02 10.12
CA ALA A 156 8.58 11.77 9.10
C ALA A 156 9.37 10.45 9.27
N ILE A 157 9.60 9.96 10.49
CA ILE A 157 10.28 8.69 10.76
C ILE A 157 9.57 7.51 10.09
N GLY A 158 8.24 7.58 9.96
CA GLY A 158 7.46 6.53 9.30
C GLY A 158 7.86 6.32 7.84
N PHE A 159 8.34 7.36 7.15
CA PHE A 159 8.83 7.22 5.78
C PHE A 159 10.08 6.32 5.72
N LEU A 160 11.04 6.51 6.62
CA LEU A 160 12.23 5.64 6.72
C LEU A 160 11.84 4.20 7.09
N VAL A 161 10.88 4.03 7.99
CA VAL A 161 10.36 2.71 8.38
C VAL A 161 9.71 1.99 7.19
N ILE A 162 8.97 2.71 6.34
CA ILE A 162 8.35 2.16 5.13
C ILE A 162 9.40 1.74 4.10
N ILE A 163 10.50 2.49 3.95
CA ILE A 163 11.61 2.09 3.06
C ILE A 163 12.22 0.77 3.54
N ILE A 164 12.42 0.61 4.85
CA ILE A 164 12.90 -0.65 5.42
C ILE A 164 11.91 -1.79 5.09
N ALA A 165 10.61 -1.55 5.27
CA ALA A 165 9.58 -2.54 4.94
C ALA A 165 9.61 -2.95 3.46
N ALA A 166 9.80 -2.00 2.55
CA ALA A 166 9.90 -2.24 1.11
C ALA A 166 11.13 -3.08 0.73
N ILE A 167 12.28 -2.84 1.37
CA ILE A 167 13.46 -3.66 1.17
C ILE A 167 13.19 -5.10 1.66
N LEU A 168 12.55 -5.25 2.81
CA LEU A 168 12.20 -6.58 3.33
C LEU A 168 11.17 -7.30 2.45
N GLU A 169 10.22 -6.59 1.85
CA GLU A 169 9.28 -7.15 0.87
C GLU A 169 10.01 -7.70 -0.37
N VAL A 170 10.98 -6.95 -0.91
CA VAL A 170 11.83 -7.43 -2.01
C VAL A 170 12.55 -8.73 -1.62
N VAL A 171 13.17 -8.76 -0.44
CA VAL A 171 13.85 -9.95 0.08
C VAL A 171 12.87 -11.10 0.29
N ALA A 172 11.65 -10.82 0.76
CA ALA A 172 10.62 -11.82 0.99
C ALA A 172 10.18 -12.51 -0.31
N PHE A 173 9.92 -11.74 -1.38
CA PHE A 173 9.58 -12.33 -2.68
C PHE A 173 10.71 -13.19 -3.23
N PHE A 174 11.96 -12.74 -3.18
CA PHE A 174 13.10 -13.56 -3.64
C PHE A 174 13.36 -14.81 -2.80
N SER A 175 12.88 -14.82 -1.55
CA SER A 175 13.00 -15.95 -0.64
C SER A 175 11.88 -16.99 -0.81
N LEU A 176 10.89 -16.76 -1.68
CA LEU A 176 9.85 -17.75 -1.96
C LEU A 176 10.44 -19.09 -2.42
N PRO A 177 9.89 -20.23 -2.00
CA PRO A 177 10.27 -21.52 -2.55
C PRO A 177 9.80 -21.63 -4.02
N GLU A 178 10.39 -22.55 -4.78
CA GLU A 178 9.96 -22.81 -6.18
C GLU A 178 8.60 -23.50 -6.23
N GLU A 179 8.30 -24.33 -5.21
CA GLU A 179 7.06 -25.12 -5.05
C GLU A 179 6.65 -25.13 -3.57
N ILE A 180 5.35 -25.13 -3.28
CA ILE A 180 4.84 -25.35 -1.93
C ILE A 180 4.90 -26.85 -1.64
N LYS A 181 5.43 -27.25 -0.48
CA LYS A 181 5.43 -28.65 -0.07
C LYS A 181 3.99 -29.10 0.15
N GLU A 182 3.56 -30.16 -0.55
CA GLU A 182 2.18 -30.65 -0.53
C GLU A 182 1.66 -31.02 0.87
N SER A 183 2.55 -31.28 1.84
CA SER A 183 2.18 -31.50 3.24
C SER A 183 1.68 -30.26 3.99
N GLU A 184 1.90 -29.04 3.49
CA GLU A 184 1.47 -27.78 4.11
C GLU A 184 0.12 -27.25 3.57
N ILE A 185 -0.42 -27.87 2.51
CA ILE A 185 -1.71 -27.51 1.89
C ILE A 185 -2.90 -28.19 2.62
N ALA A 186 -2.63 -29.23 3.40
CA ALA A 186 -3.65 -29.91 4.16
C ALA A 186 -4.18 -28.99 5.28
N PRO A 187 -5.50 -28.78 5.41
CA PRO A 187 -6.05 -28.11 6.57
C PRO A 187 -5.62 -28.89 7.80
N VAL A 188 -4.99 -28.19 8.76
CA VAL A 188 -4.71 -28.75 10.08
C VAL A 188 -6.04 -29.32 10.59
N SER A 189 -6.08 -30.64 10.70
CA SER A 189 -7.28 -31.37 11.09
C SER A 189 -7.70 -30.91 12.49
N PRO A 190 -9.01 -30.81 12.79
CA PRO A 190 -9.51 -30.25 14.04
C PRO A 190 -9.04 -31.00 15.29
#